data_AF-A0A1W9NVD7-F1
#
_entry.id   AF-A0A1W9NVD7-F1
#
_cell.length_a   1.000
_cell.length_b   1.000
_cell.length_c   1.000
_cell.angle_alpha   90.00
_cell.angle_beta   90.00
_cell.angle_gamma   90.00
#
_symmetry.space_group_name_H-M   'P 1'
#
loop_
_entity.id
_entity.type
_entity.pdbx_description
1 polymer ?
#
loop_
_entity_poly.entity_id
_entity_poly.type
_entity_poly.pdbx_seq_one_letter_code
_entity_poly.pdbx_strand_id
1 'polypeptide(L)' 'MAKLSPNIPCPCCSGKKYKKCCLVYHKGALAPDALTLMKSRYSAFAADRPDYIIKTTHPDNPDSLQANSKRKAVS' A
#
# COMPACT_ATOMS: atom_id res chain seq x y z
N MET A 1 -14.92 -9.05 1.63
CA MET A 1 -13.50 -9.09 1.20
C MET A 1 -12.67 -8.56 2.37
N ALA A 2 -11.73 -9.36 2.88
CA ALA A 2 -11.28 -9.26 4.27
C ALA A 2 -10.26 -8.13 4.49
N LYS A 3 -10.66 -7.11 5.25
CA LYS A 3 -9.77 -6.06 5.74
C LYS A 3 -8.76 -6.71 6.72
N LEU A 4 -7.47 -6.69 6.36
CA LEU A 4 -6.40 -7.28 7.17
C LEU A 4 -6.46 -6.77 8.61
N SER A 5 -6.51 -7.67 9.60
CA SER A 5 -6.63 -7.24 11.00
C SER A 5 -5.30 -6.64 11.51
N PRO A 6 -5.30 -5.64 12.40
CA PRO A 6 -4.06 -4.99 12.83
C PRO A 6 -3.12 -5.89 13.66
N ASN A 7 -3.65 -6.98 14.26
CA ASN A 7 -2.92 -7.83 15.20
C ASN A 7 -2.32 -9.09 14.59
N ILE A 8 -2.64 -9.44 13.34
CA ILE A 8 -2.02 -10.58 12.65
C ILE A 8 -0.59 -10.27 12.19
N PRO A 9 0.23 -11.29 11.88
CA PRO A 9 1.51 -11.12 11.23
C PRO A 9 1.38 -10.32 9.92
N CYS A 10 2.37 -9.46 9.64
CA CYS A 10 2.38 -8.65 8.45
C CYS A 10 2.69 -9.52 7.20
N PRO A 11 1.94 -9.36 6.09
CA PRO A 11 2.17 -10.12 4.86
C PRO A 11 3.58 -9.97 4.27
N CYS A 12 4.29 -8.88 4.55
CA CYS A 12 5.68 -8.69 4.11
C CYS A 12 6.73 -9.62 4.74
N CYS A 13 6.29 -10.66 5.48
CA CYS A 13 7.14 -11.66 6.13
C CYS A 13 8.20 -11.09 7.09
N SER A 14 7.97 -9.91 7.66
CA SER A 14 8.90 -9.29 8.61
C SER A 14 8.87 -9.88 10.03
N GLY A 15 7.95 -10.81 10.30
CA GLY A 15 7.70 -11.34 11.64
C GLY A 15 6.98 -10.37 12.60
N LYS A 16 6.76 -9.11 12.19
CA LYS A 16 6.08 -8.10 13.00
C LYS A 16 4.56 -8.16 12.80
N LYS A 17 3.80 -7.73 13.82
CA LYS A 17 2.35 -7.49 13.69
C LYS A 17 2.08 -6.39 12.67
N TYR A 18 1.04 -6.53 11.86
CA TYR A 18 0.70 -5.59 10.78
C TYR A 18 0.65 -4.13 11.26
N LYS A 19 0.04 -3.87 12.43
CA LYS A 19 -0.05 -2.52 13.04
C LYS A 19 1.29 -1.85 13.37
N LYS A 20 2.35 -2.65 13.59
CA LYS A 20 3.71 -2.17 13.89
C LYS A 20 4.66 -2.31 12.70
N CYS A 21 4.12 -2.63 11.52
CA CYS A 21 4.88 -2.83 10.29
C CYS A 21 4.22 -2.01 9.17
N CYS A 22 3.75 -2.65 8.10
CA CYS A 22 3.30 -1.95 6.90
C CYS A 22 2.07 -1.04 7.11
N LEU A 23 1.26 -1.27 8.15
CA LEU A 23 0.12 -0.39 8.44
C LEU A 23 0.55 1.04 8.78
N VAL A 24 1.75 1.26 9.31
CA VAL A 24 2.28 2.60 9.64
C VAL A 24 2.46 3.42 8.36
N TYR A 25 2.99 2.81 7.30
CA TYR A 25 3.15 3.46 5.99
C TYR A 25 1.80 3.65 5.29
N HIS A 26 0.88 2.67 5.40
CA HIS A 26 -0.48 2.81 4.86
C HIS A 26 -1.27 3.95 5.53
N LYS A 27 -0.88 4.37 6.73
CA LYS A 27 -1.44 5.53 7.46
C LYS A 27 -0.73 6.85 7.13
N GLY A 28 0.27 6.85 6.27
CA GLY A 28 0.91 8.06 5.76
C GLY A 28 2.36 8.29 6.21
N ALA A 29 2.96 7.38 6.97
CA ALA A 29 4.40 7.46 7.21
C ALA A 29 5.19 7.26 5.91
N LEU A 30 6.31 7.97 5.76
CA LEU A 30 7.21 7.79 4.64
C LEU A 30 8.05 6.52 4.85
N ALA A 31 8.19 5.71 3.81
CA ALA A 31 9.14 4.62 3.82
C ALA A 31 10.57 5.21 3.75
N PRO A 32 11.48 4.83 4.67
CA PRO A 32 12.84 5.39 4.71
C PRO A 32 13.71 4.91 3.54
N ASP A 33 13.36 3.80 2.91
CA ASP A 33 14.12 3.16 1.84
C ASP A 33 13.20 2.41 0.85
N ALA A 34 13.74 2.10 -0.33
CA ALA A 34 13.00 1.46 -1.40
C ALA A 34 12.50 0.04 -1.04
N LEU A 35 13.27 -0.73 -0.27
CA LEU A 35 12.87 -2.07 0.17
C LEU A 35 11.66 -1.99 1.11
N THR A 36 11.67 -1.04 2.04
CA THR A 36 10.53 -0.78 2.92
C THR A 36 9.28 -0.36 2.13
N LEU A 37 9.46 0.49 1.11
CA LEU A 37 8.37 0.87 0.21
C LEU A 37 7.80 -0.36 -0.50
N MET A 38 8.64 -1.21 -1.10
CA MET A 38 8.19 -2.43 -1.79
C MET A 38 7.46 -3.41 -0.87
N LYS A 39 7.99 -3.64 0.34
CA LYS A 39 7.33 -4.48 1.36
C LYS A 39 5.96 -3.94 1.78
N SER A 40 5.84 -2.61 1.90
CA SER A 40 4.57 -1.96 2.19
C SER A 40 3.57 -2.13 1.05
N ARG A 41 3.99 -1.93 -0.22
CA ARG A 41 3.14 -2.12 -1.40
C ARG A 41 2.63 -3.55 -1.53
N TYR A 42 3.49 -4.54 -1.30
CA TYR A 42 3.06 -5.95 -1.25
C TYR A 42 1.98 -6.19 -0.20
N SER A 43 2.18 -5.66 1.01
CA SER A 43 1.19 -5.80 2.09
C SER A 43 -0.09 -5.02 1.82
N ALA A 44 -0.03 -3.93 1.05
CA ALA A 44 -1.20 -3.17 0.62
C ALA A 44 -2.06 -3.98 -0.37
N PHE A 45 -1.43 -4.73 -1.27
CA PHE A 45 -2.12 -5.66 -2.17
C PHE A 45 -2.86 -6.74 -1.39
N ALA A 46 -2.18 -7.41 -0.45
CA ALA A 46 -2.80 -8.41 0.42
C ALA A 46 -3.93 -7.83 1.30
N ALA A 47 -3.84 -6.55 1.68
CA ALA A 47 -4.81 -5.85 2.53
C ALA A 47 -5.93 -5.15 1.76
N ASP A 48 -6.02 -5.33 0.44
CA ASP A 48 -7.00 -4.69 -0.44
C ASP A 48 -7.00 -3.15 -0.28
N ARG A 49 -5.81 -2.53 -0.37
CA ARG A 49 -5.61 -1.07 -0.28
C ARG A 49 -5.03 -0.51 -1.59
N PRO A 50 -5.79 -0.50 -2.69
CA PRO A 50 -5.30 -0.04 -3.99
C PRO A 50 -4.88 1.44 -3.97
N ASP A 51 -5.55 2.29 -3.19
CA ASP A 51 -5.21 3.71 -3.09
C ASP A 51 -3.77 3.96 -2.64
N TYR A 52 -3.25 3.13 -1.73
CA TYR A 52 -1.87 3.24 -1.27
C TYR A 52 -0.88 2.92 -2.39
N ILE A 53 -1.17 1.88 -3.18
CA ILE A 53 -0.35 1.47 -4.32
C ILE A 53 -0.32 2.59 -5.35
N ILE A 54 -1.48 3.17 -5.70
CA ILE A 54 -1.56 4.28 -6.66
C ILE A 54 -0.77 5.49 -6.14
N LYS A 55 -0.98 5.89 -4.88
CA LYS A 55 -0.32 7.07 -4.27
C LYS A 55 1.20 6.93 -4.21
N THR A 56 1.71 5.69 -4.13
CA THR A 56 3.15 5.41 -4.02
C THR A 56 3.79 4.99 -5.35
N THR A 57 3.04 5.04 -6.45
CA THR A 57 3.57 4.83 -7.80
C THR A 57 4.02 6.18 -8.38
N HIS A 58 5.14 6.19 -9.09
CA HIS A 58 5.62 7.39 -9.77
C HIS A 58 4.60 7.87 -10.82
N PRO A 59 4.34 9.19 -10.97
CA PRO A 59 3.35 9.72 -11.90
C PRO A 59 3.62 9.36 -13.38
N ASP A 60 4.89 9.16 -13.75
CA ASP A 60 5.26 8.77 -15.12
C ASP A 60 5.04 7.27 -15.41
N ASN A 61 4.56 6.49 -14.43
CA ASN A 61 4.20 5.10 -14.69
C ASN A 61 2.93 5.05 -15.55
N PRO A 62 2.92 4.38 -16.71
CA PRO A 62 1.76 4.35 -17.61
C PRO A 62 0.48 3.86 -16.92
N ASP A 63 0.57 2.90 -15.98
CA ASP A 63 -0.61 2.40 -15.25
C ASP A 63 -1.17 3.42 -14.23
N SER A 64 -0.35 4.37 -13.78
CA SER A 64 -0.80 5.41 -12.85
C SER A 64 -1.75 6.41 -13.53
N LEU A 65 -1.59 6.62 -14.84
CA LEU A 65 -2.47 7.44 -15.67
C LEU A 65 -3.87 6.82 -15.77
N GLN A 66 -3.95 5.50 -15.92
CA GLN A 66 -5.22 4.78 -16.01
C GLN A 66 -5.95 4.71 -14.66
N ALA A 67 -5.22 4.58 -13.55
CA ALA A 67 -5.78 4.63 -12.20
C ALA A 67 -6.34 6.03 -11.85
N ASN A 68 -5.68 7.10 -12.31
CA ASN A 68 -6.15 8.47 -12.13
C ASN A 68 -7.34 8.83 -13.04
N SER A 69 -7.43 8.28 -14.25
CA SER A 69 -8.56 8.57 -15.16
C SER A 69 -9.89 8.00 -14.63
N LYS A 70 -9.87 6.83 -13.99
CA LYS A 70 -11.06 6.24 -13.35
C LYS A 70 -11.60 7.03 -12.16
N ARG A 71 -10.77 7.86 -11.50
CA ARG A 71 -11.25 8.77 -10.43
C ARG A 71 -11.98 10.00 -10.98
N LYS A 72 -11.57 10.53 -12.14
CA LYS A 72 -12.26 11.66 -12.77
C LYS A 72 -13.64 11.32 -13.32
N ALA A 73 -13.90 10.04 -13.62
CA ALA A 73 -15.19 9.58 -14.14
C ALA A 73 -16.25 9.33 -13.05
N VAL A 74 -15.88 9.43 -11.76
CA VAL A 74 -16.77 9.20 -10.60
C VAL A 74 -16.90 10.47 -9.74
N SER A 75 -16.63 11.64 -10.31
CA SER A 75 -16.99 12.96 -9.76
C SER A 75 -17.84 13.71 -10.77
#